data_AF-A0A2S5UZT4-F1
#
_entry.id   AF-A0A2S5UZT4-F1
#
_cell.length_a   1.000
_cell.length_b   1.000
_cell.length_c   1.000
_cell.angle_alpha   90.00
_cell.angle_beta   90.00
_cell.angle_gamma   90.00
#
_symmetry.space_group_name_H-M   'P 1'
#
loop_
_entity.id
_entity.type
_entity.pdbx_description
1 polymer ?
#
loop_
_entity_poly.entity_id
_entity_poly.type
_entity_poly.pdbx_seq_one_letter_code
_entity_poly.pdbx_strand_id
1 'polypeptide(L)'
;MPPNSEPDRHVENLHHLSGDWHPAVKEVLAQVAAQSIDARPLYDVPRLSSFVRPGVALVGDAAHAMAPNLGRGACESLIDAATLGAELTLVRDLEAGLAAYNRRRRGPSQRTRLGSRFLNRLTTGPLTVLVNAR
;
A
#
# COMPACT_ATOMS: atom_id res chain seq x y z
N MET A 1 -9.66 8.30 -11.96
CA MET A 1 -9.18 8.39 -13.35
C MET A 1 -8.26 7.21 -13.63
N PRO A 2 -8.27 6.66 -14.86
CA PRO A 2 -7.25 5.69 -15.25
C PRO A 2 -5.86 6.35 -15.26
N PRO A 3 -4.79 5.60 -14.95
CA PRO A 3 -3.43 6.09 -15.08
C PRO A 3 -3.15 6.56 -16.52
N ASN A 4 -2.40 7.65 -16.68
CA ASN A 4 -1.93 8.22 -17.96
C ASN A 4 -2.96 8.94 -18.86
N SER A 5 -4.03 9.48 -18.30
CA SER A 5 -4.98 10.26 -19.13
C SER A 5 -4.44 11.64 -19.54
N GLU A 6 -3.45 12.19 -18.82
CA GLU A 6 -2.87 13.52 -19.09
C GLU A 6 -1.36 13.58 -18.72
N PRO A 7 -0.47 13.02 -19.55
CA PRO A 7 0.98 12.95 -19.28
C PRO A 7 1.62 14.33 -19.04
N ASP A 8 1.23 15.33 -19.84
CA ASP A 8 1.79 16.68 -19.75
C ASP A 8 1.43 17.37 -18.43
N ARG A 9 0.24 17.10 -17.89
CA ARG A 9 -0.17 17.61 -16.57
C ARG A 9 0.68 17.02 -15.44
N HIS A 10 1.17 15.79 -15.58
CA HIS A 10 2.05 15.20 -14.58
C HIS A 10 3.43 15.86 -14.56
N VAL A 11 3.97 16.19 -15.74
CA VAL A 11 5.22 16.95 -15.87
C VAL A 11 5.07 18.36 -15.29
N GLU A 12 3.97 19.05 -15.62
CA GLU A 12 3.66 20.37 -15.07
C GLU A 12 3.57 20.34 -13.53
N ASN A 13 2.89 19.34 -12.97
CA ASN A 13 2.82 19.15 -11.53
C ASN A 13 4.20 18.92 -10.89
N LEU A 14 5.07 18.11 -11.52
CA LEU A 14 6.42 17.89 -11.03
C LEU A 14 7.21 19.20 -10.99
N HIS A 15 7.18 19.99 -12.07
CA HIS A 15 7.86 21.29 -12.13
C HIS A 15 7.32 22.27 -11.08
N HIS A 16 6.00 22.33 -10.89
CA HIS A 16 5.38 23.17 -9.88
C HIS A 16 5.80 22.79 -8.46
N LEU A 17 5.87 21.49 -8.16
CA LEU A 17 6.27 20.98 -6.84
C LEU A 17 7.77 21.13 -6.57
N SER A 18 8.61 21.08 -7.61
CA SER A 18 10.07 21.01 -7.48
C SER A 18 10.81 22.29 -7.89
N GLY A 19 10.13 23.39 -8.20
CA GLY A 19 10.74 24.61 -8.76
C GLY A 19 11.92 25.15 -7.94
N ASP A 20 11.75 25.14 -6.62
CA ASP A 20 12.72 25.67 -5.65
C ASP A 20 13.65 24.60 -5.07
N TRP A 21 13.62 23.37 -5.61
CA TRP A 21 14.45 22.29 -5.10
C TRP A 21 15.90 22.41 -5.57
N HIS A 22 16.78 21.69 -4.87
CA HIS A 22 18.20 21.66 -5.16
C HIS A 22 18.49 21.33 -6.64
N PRO A 23 19.47 21.98 -7.30
CA PRO A 23 19.75 21.79 -8.74
C PRO A 23 19.89 20.34 -9.19
N ALA A 24 20.54 19.50 -8.37
CA ALA A 24 20.69 18.06 -8.65
C ALA A 24 19.35 17.33 -8.82
N VAL A 25 18.29 17.72 -8.09
CA VAL A 25 16.98 17.09 -8.26
C VAL A 25 16.34 17.55 -9.57
N LYS A 26 16.51 18.83 -9.93
CA LYS A 26 16.02 19.37 -11.21
C LYS A 26 16.70 18.71 -12.42
N GLU A 27 17.99 18.38 -12.30
CA GLU A 27 18.74 17.66 -13.33
C GLU A 27 18.19 16.24 -13.55
N VAL A 28 17.84 15.53 -12.49
CA VAL A 28 17.19 14.21 -12.59
C VAL A 28 15.80 14.34 -13.21
N LEU A 29 15.00 15.32 -12.79
CA LEU A 29 13.65 15.54 -13.32
C LEU A 29 13.64 15.94 -14.80
N ALA A 30 14.67 16.67 -15.27
CA ALA A 30 14.80 17.04 -16.68
C ALA A 30 15.01 15.84 -17.62
N GLN A 31 15.39 14.67 -17.09
CA GLN A 31 15.57 13.44 -17.85
C GLN A 31 14.28 12.58 -17.92
N VAL A 32 13.24 12.95 -17.18
CA VAL A 32 11.98 12.19 -17.13
C VAL A 32 11.12 12.52 -18.35
N ALA A 33 10.86 11.52 -19.19
CA ALA A 33 9.95 11.68 -20.33
C ALA A 33 8.48 11.64 -19.85
N ALA A 34 7.62 12.52 -20.37
CA ALA A 34 6.20 12.61 -19.95
C ALA A 34 5.48 11.25 -19.99
N GLN A 35 5.70 10.47 -21.05
CA GLN A 35 5.13 9.14 -21.24
C GLN A 35 5.64 8.07 -20.26
N SER A 36 6.72 8.36 -19.51
CA SER A 36 7.29 7.44 -18.52
C SER A 36 6.71 7.62 -17.11
N ILE A 37 5.91 8.67 -16.89
CA ILE A 37 5.34 8.96 -15.58
C ILE A 37 4.07 8.13 -15.37
N ASP A 38 4.11 7.28 -14.36
CA ASP A 38 2.95 6.53 -13.87
C ASP A 38 2.42 7.18 -12.58
N ALA A 39 1.52 8.14 -12.75
CA ALA A 39 0.90 8.84 -11.64
C ALA A 39 -0.32 8.06 -11.12
N ARG A 40 -0.20 7.48 -9.92
CA ARG A 40 -1.28 6.72 -9.29
C ARG A 40 -1.75 7.38 -8.00
N PRO A 41 -3.07 7.49 -7.79
CA PRO A 41 -3.59 7.84 -6.48
C PRO A 41 -3.20 6.78 -5.45
N LEU A 42 -2.88 7.21 -4.23
CA LEU A 42 -2.59 6.31 -3.13
C LEU A 42 -3.88 5.91 -2.44
N TYR A 43 -4.12 4.59 -2.38
CA TYR A 43 -5.24 4.02 -1.64
C TYR A 43 -4.76 3.27 -0.42
N ASP A 44 -5.59 3.26 0.62
CA ASP A 44 -5.49 2.27 1.68
C ASP A 44 -6.88 1.73 2.06
N VAL A 45 -6.91 0.57 2.70
CA VAL A 45 -8.17 -0.08 3.09
C VAL A 45 -8.55 0.29 4.52
N PRO A 46 -9.86 0.31 4.85
CA PRO A 46 -10.30 0.46 6.23
C PRO A 46 -9.83 -0.72 7.09
N ARG A 47 -9.87 -0.54 8.41
CA ARG A 47 -9.57 -1.63 9.33
C ARG A 47 -10.63 -2.72 9.20
N LEU A 48 -10.25 -3.87 8.67
CA LEU A 48 -11.12 -5.04 8.61
C LEU A 48 -11.23 -5.70 9.99
N SER A 49 -12.45 -6.11 10.34
CA SER A 49 -12.72 -6.86 11.57
C SER A 49 -12.27 -8.32 11.46
N SER A 50 -12.15 -8.87 10.26
CA SER A 50 -11.62 -10.21 10.00
C SER A 50 -10.98 -10.25 8.62
N PHE A 51 -9.93 -11.05 8.46
CA PHE A 51 -9.36 -11.40 7.15
C PHE A 51 -9.92 -12.71 6.61
N VAL A 52 -10.81 -13.37 7.36
CA VAL A 52 -11.36 -14.68 6.98
C VAL A 52 -12.87 -14.71 7.11
N ARG A 53 -13.47 -15.56 6.29
CA ARG A 53 -14.85 -16.06 6.36
C ARG A 53 -14.80 -17.56 5.99
N PRO A 54 -15.90 -18.32 6.15
CA PRO A 54 -15.88 -19.75 5.82
C PRO A 54 -15.30 -20.03 4.43
N GLY A 55 -14.27 -20.88 4.38
CA GLY A 55 -13.55 -21.27 3.16
C GLY A 55 -12.76 -20.17 2.43
N VAL A 56 -12.59 -18.96 2.99
CA VAL A 56 -11.94 -17.84 2.28
C VAL A 56 -11.02 -17.04 3.21
N ALA A 57 -9.81 -16.74 2.73
CA ALA A 57 -8.88 -15.80 3.35
C ALA A 57 -8.53 -14.63 2.41
N LEU A 58 -8.43 -13.43 3.00
CA LEU A 58 -7.79 -12.26 2.40
C LEU A 58 -6.31 -12.25 2.78
N VAL A 59 -5.46 -11.94 1.80
CA VAL A 59 -4.00 -11.83 1.94
C VAL A 59 -3.51 -10.59 1.21
N GLY A 60 -2.39 -10.02 1.67
CA GLY A 60 -1.76 -8.88 1.03
C GLY A 60 -2.66 -7.64 0.98
N ASP A 61 -2.61 -6.90 -0.13
CA ASP A 61 -3.36 -5.65 -0.28
C ASP A 61 -4.87 -5.80 -0.10
N ALA A 62 -5.44 -6.97 -0.44
CA ALA A 62 -6.86 -7.26 -0.19
C ALA A 62 -7.22 -7.24 1.31
N ALA A 63 -6.27 -7.54 2.18
CA ALA A 63 -6.44 -7.53 3.63
C ALA A 63 -5.98 -6.21 4.27
N HIS A 64 -4.92 -5.60 3.74
CA HIS A 64 -4.21 -4.52 4.43
C HIS A 64 -3.49 -3.51 3.52
N ALA A 65 -4.00 -3.25 2.31
CA ALA A 65 -3.47 -2.17 1.47
C ALA A 65 -3.23 -0.89 2.28
N MET A 66 -2.04 -0.31 2.11
CA MET A 66 -1.52 0.75 2.95
C MET A 66 -0.72 1.75 2.13
N ALA A 67 -0.53 2.95 2.69
CA ALA A 67 0.39 3.92 2.12
C ALA A 67 1.81 3.30 1.99
N PRO A 68 2.56 3.60 0.92
CA PRO A 68 3.85 2.96 0.65
C PRO A 68 4.98 3.49 1.55
N ASN A 69 4.70 4.48 2.41
CA ASN A 69 5.72 5.25 3.13
C ASN A 69 6.63 4.42 4.05
N LEU A 70 6.19 3.26 4.56
CA LEU A 70 7.05 2.33 5.31
C LEU A 70 7.73 1.26 4.44
N GLY A 71 7.37 1.14 3.16
CA GLY A 71 7.92 0.12 2.25
C GLY A 71 7.57 -1.32 2.63
N ARG A 72 6.49 -1.54 3.39
CA ARG A 72 6.19 -2.85 4.00
C ARG A 72 5.08 -3.66 3.33
N GLY A 73 4.31 -3.12 2.39
CA GLY A 73 3.16 -3.81 1.80
C GLY A 73 3.49 -5.19 1.22
N ALA A 74 4.54 -5.27 0.38
CA ALA A 74 5.00 -6.52 -0.20
C ALA A 74 5.51 -7.51 0.86
N CYS A 75 6.30 -7.02 1.83
CA CYS A 75 6.81 -7.84 2.93
C CYS A 75 5.67 -8.43 3.79
N GLU A 76 4.64 -7.63 4.12
CA GLU A 76 3.47 -8.12 4.87
C GLU A 76 2.68 -9.15 4.07
N SER A 77 2.59 -9.00 2.75
CA SER A 77 1.95 -9.97 1.85
C SER A 77 2.68 -11.32 1.84
N LEU A 78 4.01 -11.31 1.83
CA LEU A 78 4.82 -12.53 1.95
C LEU A 78 4.65 -13.20 3.31
N ILE A 79 4.61 -12.42 4.39
CA ILE A 79 4.36 -12.93 5.74
C ILE A 79 2.95 -13.54 5.84
N ASP A 80 1.95 -12.93 5.21
CA ASP A 80 0.60 -13.51 5.13
C ASP A 80 0.61 -14.87 4.44
N ALA A 81 1.22 -14.98 3.26
CA ALA A 81 1.29 -16.22 2.50
C ALA A 81 1.99 -17.34 3.31
N ALA A 82 3.14 -17.02 3.91
CA ALA A 82 3.87 -17.98 4.74
C ALA A 82 3.08 -18.41 5.98
N THR A 83 2.40 -17.46 6.64
CA THR A 83 1.59 -17.76 7.83
C THR A 83 0.37 -18.59 7.45
N LEU A 84 -0.34 -18.24 6.39
CA LEU A 84 -1.51 -18.98 5.94
C LEU A 84 -1.14 -20.42 5.57
N GLY A 85 -0.07 -20.62 4.79
CA GLY A 85 0.41 -21.95 4.42
C GLY A 85 0.79 -22.80 5.64
N ALA A 86 1.49 -22.20 6.61
CA ALA A 86 1.86 -22.88 7.85
C ALA A 86 0.62 -23.29 8.68
N GLU A 87 -0.29 -22.36 8.93
CA GLU A 87 -1.48 -22.66 9.77
C GLU A 87 -2.41 -23.69 9.10
N LEU A 88 -2.54 -23.68 7.77
CA LEU A 88 -3.34 -24.68 7.04
C LEU A 88 -2.68 -26.07 7.00
N THR A 89 -1.36 -26.16 7.17
CA THR A 89 -0.64 -27.44 7.19
C THR A 89 -0.62 -28.08 8.57
N LEU A 90 -0.69 -27.28 9.64
CA LEU A 90 -0.63 -27.74 11.03
C LEU A 90 -1.93 -28.39 11.53
N VAL A 91 -3.06 -28.15 10.86
CA VAL A 91 -4.36 -28.66 11.27
C VAL A 91 -5.07 -29.36 10.12
N ARG A 92 -5.94 -30.33 10.43
CA ARG A 92 -6.79 -30.99 9.43
C ARG A 92 -8.09 -30.24 9.14
N ASP A 93 -8.49 -29.34 10.04
CA ASP A 93 -9.69 -28.52 9.90
C ASP A 93 -9.36 -27.17 9.28
N LEU A 94 -9.91 -26.92 8.08
CA LEU A 94 -9.72 -25.69 7.33
C LEU A 94 -10.11 -24.45 8.15
N GLU A 95 -11.25 -24.50 8.83
CA GLU A 95 -11.77 -23.34 9.57
C GLU A 95 -10.89 -22.99 10.77
N ALA A 96 -10.38 -24.01 11.47
CA ALA A 96 -9.39 -23.82 12.52
C ALA A 96 -8.11 -23.15 12.00
N GLY A 97 -7.61 -23.56 10.83
CA GLY A 97 -6.41 -23.00 10.21
C GLY A 97 -6.61 -21.54 9.78
N LEU A 98 -7.75 -21.23 9.15
CA LEU A 98 -8.12 -19.86 8.77
C LEU A 98 -8.27 -18.96 10.01
N ALA A 99 -8.90 -19.43 11.08
CA ALA A 99 -9.04 -18.69 12.33
C ALA A 99 -7.67 -18.40 12.98
N ALA A 100 -6.74 -19.35 12.93
CA ALA A 100 -5.38 -19.18 13.43
C ALA A 100 -4.59 -18.16 12.62
N TYR A 101 -4.67 -18.21 11.29
CA TYR A 101 -4.12 -17.20 10.39
C TYR A 101 -4.63 -15.79 10.73
N ASN A 102 -5.96 -15.62 10.81
CA ASN A 102 -6.60 -14.34 11.12
C ASN A 102 -6.10 -13.76 12.45
N ARG A 103 -6.00 -14.60 13.50
CA ARG A 103 -5.51 -14.20 14.82
C ARG A 103 -4.07 -13.70 14.77
N ARG A 104 -3.18 -14.38 14.01
CA ARG A 104 -1.77 -14.02 13.91
C ARG A 104 -1.55 -12.76 13.06
N ARG A 105 -2.32 -12.57 11.99
CA ARG A 105 -2.01 -11.57 10.95
C ARG A 105 -2.80 -10.28 11.03
N ARG A 106 -4.03 -10.28 11.56
CA ARG A 106 -4.86 -9.06 11.64
C ARG A 106 -4.22 -7.95 12.47
N GLY A 107 -3.60 -8.28 13.60
CA GLY A 107 -3.00 -7.29 14.50
C GLY A 107 -1.74 -6.60 13.93
N PRO A 108 -0.71 -7.35 13.51
CA PRO A 108 0.51 -6.79 12.96
C PRO A 108 0.30 -5.95 11.70
N SER A 109 -0.43 -6.47 10.71
CA SER A 109 -0.68 -5.78 9.43
C SER A 109 -1.40 -4.44 9.63
N GLN A 110 -2.40 -4.38 10.52
CA GLN A 110 -3.11 -3.14 10.84
C GLN A 110 -2.22 -2.10 11.54
N ARG A 111 -1.27 -2.53 12.37
CA ARG A 111 -0.26 -1.63 12.97
C ARG A 111 0.66 -1.03 11.90
N THR A 112 1.11 -1.85 10.96
CA THR A 112 1.94 -1.39 9.83
C THR A 112 1.18 -0.40 8.95
N ARG A 113 -0.11 -0.65 8.67
CA ARG A 113 -0.96 0.29 7.93
C ARG A 113 -1.10 1.63 8.63
N LEU A 114 -1.37 1.63 9.94
CA LEU A 114 -1.49 2.87 10.73
C LEU A 114 -0.17 3.65 10.78
N GLY A 115 0.95 2.96 10.96
CA GLY A 115 2.28 3.59 10.90
C GLY A 115 2.54 4.22 9.54
N SER A 116 2.15 3.55 8.46
CA SER A 116 2.29 4.08 7.10
C SER A 116 1.43 5.32 6.86
N ARG A 117 0.17 5.33 7.34
CA ARG A 117 -0.68 6.53 7.28
C ARG A 117 -0.11 7.70 8.07
N PHE A 118 0.43 7.43 9.26
CA PHE A 118 1.05 8.47 10.08
C PHE A 118 2.26 9.07 9.37
N LEU A 119 3.15 8.23 8.85
CA LEU A 119 4.33 8.70 8.11
C LEU A 119 3.95 9.44 6.83
N ASN A 120 2.91 8.99 6.11
CA ASN A 120 2.35 9.70 4.97
C ASN A 120 1.95 11.13 5.34
N ARG A 121 1.18 11.29 6.43
CA ARG A 121 0.73 12.59 6.92
C ARG A 121 1.89 13.53 7.30
N LEU A 122 2.97 12.99 7.88
CA LEU A 122 4.14 13.78 8.26
C LEU A 122 5.02 14.21 7.08
N THR A 123 5.15 13.35 6.07
CA THR A 123 6.13 13.55 4.98
C THR A 123 5.52 14.20 3.75
N THR A 124 4.35 13.73 3.35
CA THR A 124 3.72 14.07 2.06
C THR A 124 2.28 14.55 2.23
N GLY A 125 1.80 14.71 3.47
CA GLY A 125 0.42 15.12 3.77
C GLY A 125 -0.06 16.39 3.06
N PRO A 126 0.78 17.42 2.83
CA PRO A 126 0.38 18.59 2.03
C PRO A 126 0.28 18.33 0.52
N LEU A 127 0.92 17.28 0.02
CA LEU A 127 1.10 16.99 -1.41
C LEU A 127 0.34 15.74 -1.88
N THR A 128 -0.16 14.93 -0.94
CA THR A 128 -0.75 13.63 -1.23
C THR A 128 -2.02 13.41 -0.41
N VAL A 129 -3.09 13.00 -1.09
CA VAL A 129 -4.33 12.58 -0.45
C VAL A 129 -4.39 11.05 -0.46
N LEU A 130 -4.42 10.44 0.72
CA LEU A 130 -4.77 9.03 0.88
C LEU A 130 -6.27 8.85 0.69
N VAL A 131 -6.65 8.06 -0.30
CA VAL A 131 -8.04 7.73 -0.58
C VAL A 131 -8.38 6.41 0.10
N ASN A 132 -9.38 6.41 0.99
CA ASN A 132 -9.87 5.16 1.55
C ASN A 132 -10.60 4.39 0.43
N ALA A 133 -10.15 3.16 0.14
CA ALA A 133 -10.90 2.24 -0.70
C ALA A 133 -12.23 1.92 0.00
N ARG A 134 -13.36 2.11 -0.71
CA ARG A 134 -14.70 1.76 -0.21
C ARG A 134 -15.01 0.31 -0.49
#